data_AF-A0AA38KWN8-F1
#
_entry.id   AF-A0AA38KWN8-F1
#
_cell.length_a   1.000
_cell.length_b   1.000
_cell.length_c   1.000
_cell.angle_alpha   90.00
_cell.angle_beta   90.00
_cell.angle_gamma   90.00
#
_symmetry.space_group_name_H-M   'P 1'
#
loop_
_entity.id
_entity.type
_entity.pdbx_description
1 polymer ?
#
loop_
_entity_poly.entity_id
_entity_poly.type
_entity_poly.pdbx_seq_one_letter_code
_entity_poly.pdbx_strand_id
1 'polypeptide(L)'
;VFLAQDSQAPEIKDLLGFSCVKPINTVNTVLNENDALDMLRDNLINAAMQEIYSEGCSRWEIQQDIKSKEHAIEPLSTRHQRHGVSQETLQQCPYSIGDNHAFLRVNRDPCEPMINYLQEYFHPTQTKDPKNSLAIPGGKGGARLSHDHSKQYVYVIQSLTLWKEILHDMFHLWSLAAEDLLSDSISYHLQDTSQGLNRVQPSSKTFRLMHTILHKAKKSVSSWVGSSVIHMGSHSVPNTLLFIDKYTQIYHILLPICNTLSQIPNFVQGILVSMVLSIGWLVWTRAQA
;
A
#
# COMPACT_ATOMS: atom_id res chain seq x y z
N VAL A 1 8.32 -17.23 -4.24
CA VAL A 1 8.81 -16.39 -5.35
C VAL A 1 10.11 -16.92 -5.93
N PHE A 2 11.20 -17.05 -5.17
CA PHE A 2 12.51 -17.48 -5.72
C PHE A 2 12.48 -18.82 -6.48
N LEU A 3 11.84 -19.85 -5.93
CA LEU A 3 11.67 -21.12 -6.64
C LEU A 3 10.95 -20.96 -7.99
N ALA A 4 9.96 -20.07 -8.04
CA ALA A 4 9.24 -19.78 -9.27
C ALA A 4 10.11 -19.00 -10.29
N GLN A 5 10.99 -18.10 -9.82
CA GLN A 5 11.97 -17.44 -10.68
C GLN A 5 12.98 -18.44 -11.24
N ASP A 6 13.51 -19.33 -10.41
CA ASP A 6 14.46 -20.36 -10.83
C ASP A 6 13.79 -21.34 -11.84
N SER A 7 12.51 -21.65 -11.64
CA SER A 7 11.72 -22.45 -12.60
C SER A 7 11.46 -21.76 -13.94
N GLN A 8 11.73 -20.46 -14.07
CA GLN A 8 11.59 -19.77 -15.36
C GLN A 8 12.74 -20.08 -16.34
N ALA A 9 13.86 -20.60 -15.85
CA ALA A 9 15.01 -20.95 -16.68
C ALA A 9 14.63 -22.00 -17.74
N PRO A 10 15.02 -21.81 -19.02
CA PRO A 10 14.66 -22.73 -20.10
C PRO A 10 15.02 -24.19 -19.81
N GLU A 11 16.22 -24.43 -19.29
CA GLU A 11 16.69 -25.77 -18.94
C GLU A 11 15.85 -26.44 -17.85
N ILE A 12 15.28 -25.66 -16.92
CA ILE A 12 14.41 -26.18 -15.87
C ILE A 12 13.01 -26.47 -16.41
N LYS A 13 12.47 -25.61 -17.28
CA LYS A 13 11.18 -25.86 -17.95
C LYS A 13 11.23 -27.11 -18.81
N ASP A 14 12.32 -27.28 -19.58
CA ASP A 14 12.53 -28.45 -20.43
C ASP A 14 12.63 -29.74 -19.60
N LEU A 15 13.33 -29.68 -18.46
CA LEU A 15 13.45 -30.81 -17.54
C LEU A 15 12.11 -31.17 -16.88
N LEU A 16 11.33 -30.17 -16.47
CA LEU A 16 10.04 -30.38 -15.79
C LEU A 16 8.94 -30.83 -16.77
N GLY A 17 8.99 -30.38 -18.02
CA GLY A 17 7.93 -30.63 -19.01
C GLY A 17 6.64 -29.84 -18.76
N PHE A 18 6.63 -28.90 -17.81
CA PHE A 18 5.52 -28.00 -17.53
C PHE A 18 6.01 -26.66 -16.93
N SER A 19 5.17 -25.63 -16.97
CA SER A 19 5.44 -24.35 -16.31
C SER A 19 4.96 -24.34 -14.86
N CYS A 20 5.83 -23.96 -13.92
CA CYS A 20 5.45 -23.72 -12.52
C CYS A 20 4.78 -22.36 -12.29
N VAL A 21 4.68 -21.52 -13.33
CA VAL A 21 4.08 -20.18 -13.25
C VAL A 21 2.86 -20.10 -14.14
N LYS A 22 1.78 -19.57 -13.56
CA LYS A 22 0.57 -19.15 -14.26
C LYS A 22 0.29 -17.67 -13.98
N PRO A 23 -0.36 -16.94 -14.89
CA PRO A 23 -0.79 -15.56 -14.64
C PRO A 23 -1.66 -15.45 -13.38
N ILE A 24 -1.62 -14.27 -12.75
CA ILE A 24 -2.52 -13.95 -11.64
C ILE A 24 -3.93 -13.77 -12.21
N ASN A 25 -4.89 -14.48 -11.62
CA ASN A 25 -6.30 -14.29 -11.95
C ASN A 25 -6.83 -13.08 -11.17
N THR A 26 -7.24 -12.05 -11.89
CA THR A 26 -7.91 -10.88 -11.32
C THR A 26 -9.42 -11.00 -11.50
N VAL A 27 -10.20 -10.27 -10.69
CA VAL A 27 -11.65 -10.17 -10.88
C VAL A 27 -11.98 -9.73 -12.30
N ASN A 28 -11.22 -8.77 -12.85
CA ASN A 28 -11.39 -8.32 -14.23
C ASN A 28 -11.15 -9.45 -15.25
N THR A 29 -10.08 -10.24 -15.07
CA THR A 29 -9.76 -11.39 -15.94
C THR A 29 -10.90 -12.40 -15.92
N VAL A 30 -11.34 -12.81 -14.73
CA VAL A 30 -12.41 -13.80 -14.54
C VAL A 30 -13.72 -13.33 -15.17
N LEU A 31 -14.14 -12.09 -14.93
CA LEU A 31 -15.40 -11.58 -15.48
C LEU A 31 -15.34 -11.36 -17.00
N ASN A 32 -14.20 -10.89 -17.52
CA ASN A 32 -14.03 -10.66 -18.95
C ASN A 32 -14.01 -11.97 -19.77
N GLU A 33 -13.31 -12.99 -19.28
CA GLU A 33 -13.26 -14.31 -19.94
C GLU A 33 -14.61 -15.02 -20.00
N ASN A 34 -15.54 -14.66 -19.10
CA ASN A 34 -16.86 -15.28 -18.98
C ASN A 34 -18.01 -14.35 -19.43
N ASP A 35 -17.70 -13.24 -20.11
CA ASP A 35 -18.69 -12.26 -20.61
C ASP A 35 -19.67 -11.78 -19.50
N ALA A 36 -19.10 -11.49 -18.32
CA ALA A 36 -19.82 -11.09 -17.11
C ALA A 36 -19.33 -9.74 -16.54
N LEU A 37 -18.66 -8.90 -17.36
CA LEU A 37 -18.18 -7.59 -16.93
C LEU A 37 -19.30 -6.60 -16.59
N ASP A 38 -20.51 -6.82 -17.12
CA ASP A 38 -21.71 -6.05 -16.80
C ASP A 38 -22.11 -6.18 -15.32
N MET A 39 -21.68 -7.25 -14.63
CA MET A 39 -21.82 -7.40 -13.17
C MET A 39 -21.24 -6.20 -12.40
N LEU A 40 -20.13 -5.62 -12.86
CA LEU A 40 -19.49 -4.47 -12.21
C LEU A 40 -20.30 -3.17 -12.35
N ARG A 41 -21.33 -3.16 -13.20
CA ARG A 41 -22.23 -2.02 -13.43
C ARG A 41 -23.62 -2.24 -12.82
N ASP A 42 -23.85 -3.41 -12.20
CA ASP A 42 -25.11 -3.73 -11.56
C ASP A 42 -25.34 -2.85 -10.32
N ASN A 43 -26.60 -2.50 -10.04
CA ASN A 43 -26.93 -1.64 -8.90
C ASN A 43 -26.62 -2.28 -7.54
N LEU A 44 -26.57 -3.62 -7.47
CA LEU A 44 -26.24 -4.35 -6.25
C LEU A 44 -24.74 -4.41 -5.95
N ILE A 45 -23.86 -4.07 -6.92
CA ILE A 45 -22.42 -4.24 -6.77
C ILE A 45 -21.85 -3.44 -5.58
N ASN A 46 -22.35 -2.22 -5.36
CA ASN A 46 -21.87 -1.36 -4.28
C ASN A 46 -22.14 -1.97 -2.90
N ALA A 47 -23.34 -2.51 -2.69
CA ALA A 47 -23.69 -3.21 -1.46
C ALA A 47 -22.89 -4.52 -1.31
N ALA A 48 -22.68 -5.24 -2.42
CA ALA A 48 -21.91 -6.48 -2.43
C ALA A 48 -20.41 -6.29 -2.13
N MET A 49 -19.83 -5.15 -2.52
CA MET A 49 -18.41 -4.81 -2.26
C MET A 49 -18.19 -4.07 -0.95
N GLN A 50 -19.27 -3.78 -0.20
CA GLN A 50 -19.19 -3.00 1.03
C GLN A 50 -18.29 -3.71 2.04
N GLU A 51 -17.38 -2.95 2.65
CA GLU A 51 -16.58 -3.45 3.76
C GLU A 51 -17.43 -3.49 5.02
N ILE A 52 -17.22 -4.51 5.87
CA ILE A 52 -17.88 -4.62 7.16
C ILE A 52 -17.01 -3.95 8.23
N TYR A 53 -17.49 -2.86 8.81
CA TYR A 53 -16.79 -2.11 9.84
C TYR A 53 -17.19 -2.62 11.23
N SER A 54 -16.21 -2.91 12.07
CA SER A 54 -16.45 -3.34 13.46
C SER A 54 -16.18 -2.26 14.50
N GLU A 55 -15.36 -1.25 14.17
CA GLU A 55 -14.95 -0.22 15.11
C GLU A 55 -16.08 0.80 15.32
N GLY A 56 -16.41 1.07 16.59
CA GLY A 56 -17.47 2.01 16.95
C GLY A 56 -18.91 1.54 16.67
N CYS A 57 -19.09 0.37 16.07
CA CYS A 57 -20.41 -0.16 15.68
C CYS A 57 -20.93 -1.18 16.69
N SER A 58 -22.24 -1.19 16.92
CA SER A 58 -22.92 -2.22 17.69
C SER A 58 -22.92 -3.56 16.94
N ARG A 59 -23.02 -4.67 17.69
CA ARG A 59 -23.17 -6.02 17.08
C ARG A 59 -24.36 -6.11 16.13
N TRP A 60 -25.42 -5.34 16.40
CA TRP A 60 -26.61 -5.32 15.57
C TRP A 60 -26.36 -4.63 14.22
N GLU A 61 -25.69 -3.47 14.22
CA GLU A 61 -25.29 -2.76 12.98
C GLU A 61 -24.37 -3.63 12.13
N ILE A 62 -23.35 -4.25 12.75
CA ILE A 62 -22.44 -5.17 12.06
C ILE A 62 -23.23 -6.31 11.40
N GLN A 63 -24.17 -6.91 12.12
CA GLN A 63 -24.99 -8.00 11.59
C GLN A 63 -25.93 -7.53 10.48
N GLN A 64 -26.43 -6.30 10.54
CA GLN A 64 -27.25 -5.69 9.49
C GLN A 64 -26.42 -5.49 8.22
N ASP A 65 -25.20 -4.97 8.32
CA ASP A 65 -24.30 -4.76 7.19
C ASP A 65 -23.91 -6.08 6.53
N ILE A 66 -23.59 -7.11 7.35
CA ILE A 66 -23.32 -8.46 6.86
C ILE A 66 -24.53 -8.97 6.07
N LYS A 67 -25.74 -8.87 6.63
CA LYS A 67 -26.95 -9.33 5.93
C LYS A 67 -27.20 -8.56 4.64
N SER A 68 -27.00 -7.24 4.64
CA SER A 68 -27.16 -6.40 3.46
C SER A 68 -26.20 -6.84 2.33
N LYS A 69 -24.94 -7.07 2.68
CA LYS A 69 -23.91 -7.56 1.75
C LYS A 69 -24.27 -8.93 1.18
N GLU A 70 -24.60 -9.90 2.03
CA GLU A 70 -24.96 -11.26 1.60
C GLU A 70 -26.23 -11.26 0.74
N HIS A 71 -27.26 -10.50 1.12
CA HIS A 71 -28.49 -10.33 0.33
C HIS A 71 -28.26 -9.63 -1.01
N ALA A 72 -27.16 -8.88 -1.18
CA ALA A 72 -26.79 -8.30 -2.46
C ALA A 72 -26.00 -9.28 -3.34
N ILE A 73 -25.07 -10.04 -2.75
CA ILE A 73 -24.18 -10.97 -3.46
C ILE A 73 -24.96 -12.11 -4.12
N GLU A 74 -25.90 -12.73 -3.43
CA GLU A 74 -26.65 -13.87 -3.96
C GLU A 74 -27.39 -13.53 -5.26
N PRO A 75 -28.34 -12.57 -5.30
CA PRO A 75 -29.04 -12.23 -6.54
C PRO A 75 -28.13 -11.64 -7.60
N LEU A 76 -27.07 -10.90 -7.22
CA LEU A 76 -26.08 -10.39 -8.16
C LEU A 76 -25.39 -11.55 -8.90
N SER A 77 -24.90 -12.54 -8.16
CA SER A 77 -24.23 -13.72 -8.75
C SER A 77 -25.17 -14.56 -9.63
N THR A 78 -26.45 -14.70 -9.24
CA THR A 78 -27.44 -15.44 -10.03
C THR A 78 -27.77 -14.74 -11.35
N ARG A 79 -27.97 -13.41 -11.35
CA ARG A 79 -28.31 -12.64 -12.57
C ARG A 79 -27.20 -12.66 -13.61
N HIS A 80 -25.95 -12.64 -13.13
CA HIS A 80 -24.76 -12.57 -13.97
C HIS A 80 -24.14 -13.94 -14.26
N GLN A 81 -24.80 -15.02 -13.86
CA GLN A 81 -24.36 -16.36 -14.21
C GLN A 81 -24.39 -16.55 -15.73
N ARG A 82 -23.29 -17.09 -16.28
CA ARG A 82 -23.09 -17.40 -17.69
C ARG A 82 -22.59 -18.83 -17.85
N HIS A 83 -22.64 -19.35 -19.06
CA HIS A 83 -22.05 -20.64 -19.37
C HIS A 83 -20.53 -20.57 -19.22
N GLY A 84 -19.94 -21.40 -18.36
CA GLY A 84 -18.48 -21.46 -18.14
C GLY A 84 -18.01 -20.88 -16.80
N VAL A 85 -18.86 -20.14 -16.09
CA VAL A 85 -18.56 -19.62 -14.74
C VAL A 85 -19.55 -20.14 -13.71
N SER A 86 -19.04 -20.64 -12.58
CA SER A 86 -19.89 -21.05 -11.48
C SER A 86 -20.42 -19.83 -10.73
N GLN A 87 -21.62 -19.94 -10.16
CA GLN A 87 -22.18 -18.91 -9.29
C GLN A 87 -21.22 -18.58 -8.14
N GLU A 88 -20.58 -19.60 -7.55
CA GLU A 88 -19.57 -19.44 -6.50
C GLU A 88 -18.40 -18.55 -6.94
N THR A 89 -17.89 -18.73 -8.17
CA THR A 89 -16.80 -17.89 -8.70
C THR A 89 -17.24 -16.44 -8.85
N LEU A 90 -18.48 -16.20 -9.25
CA LEU A 90 -19.05 -14.86 -9.30
C LEU A 90 -19.23 -14.26 -7.90
N GLN A 91 -19.63 -15.05 -6.91
CA GLN A 91 -19.72 -14.59 -5.51
C GLN A 91 -18.35 -14.20 -4.95
N GLN A 92 -17.27 -14.91 -5.32
CA GLN A 92 -15.90 -14.58 -4.90
C GLN A 92 -15.39 -13.24 -5.45
N CYS A 93 -15.95 -12.75 -6.57
CA CYS A 93 -15.51 -11.50 -7.17
C CYS A 93 -15.78 -10.27 -6.26
N PRO A 94 -17.01 -10.02 -5.75
CA PRO A 94 -17.27 -8.97 -4.77
C PRO A 94 -16.48 -9.13 -3.47
N TYR A 95 -16.26 -10.35 -2.97
CA TYR A 95 -15.42 -10.56 -1.79
C TYR A 95 -13.98 -10.12 -2.05
N SER A 96 -13.39 -10.51 -3.19
CA SER A 96 -12.03 -10.11 -3.56
C SER A 96 -11.89 -8.59 -3.71
N ILE A 97 -12.92 -7.89 -4.22
CA ILE A 97 -12.93 -6.43 -4.25
C ILE A 97 -13.06 -5.85 -2.83
N GLY A 98 -13.90 -6.44 -1.99
CA GLY A 98 -14.05 -6.08 -0.59
C GLY A 98 -12.74 -6.23 0.20
N ASP A 99 -11.95 -7.26 -0.08
CA ASP A 99 -10.62 -7.45 0.52
C ASP A 99 -9.66 -6.32 0.15
N ASN A 100 -9.75 -5.80 -1.07
CA ASN A 100 -9.02 -4.59 -1.47
C ASN A 100 -9.47 -3.36 -0.68
N HIS A 101 -10.78 -3.17 -0.46
CA HIS A 101 -11.25 -2.09 0.41
C HIS A 101 -10.71 -2.22 1.84
N ALA A 102 -10.73 -3.43 2.40
CA ALA A 102 -10.17 -3.68 3.72
C ALA A 102 -8.65 -3.43 3.79
N PHE A 103 -7.91 -3.85 2.76
CA PHE A 103 -6.49 -3.55 2.62
C PHE A 103 -6.26 -2.03 2.65
N LEU A 104 -6.99 -1.28 1.83
CA LEU A 104 -6.85 0.17 1.73
C LEU A 104 -7.15 0.87 3.06
N ARG A 105 -8.21 0.47 3.76
CA ARG A 105 -8.53 1.03 5.07
C ARG A 105 -7.40 0.84 6.08
N VAL A 106 -6.86 -0.36 6.18
CA VAL A 106 -5.85 -0.67 7.19
C VAL A 106 -4.49 -0.08 6.84
N ASN A 107 -4.15 -0.06 5.55
CA ASN A 107 -2.80 0.27 5.11
C ASN A 107 -2.66 1.72 4.62
N ARG A 108 -3.54 2.15 3.72
CA ARG A 108 -3.49 3.46 3.07
C ARG A 108 -4.07 4.55 3.97
N ASP A 109 -5.27 4.33 4.50
CA ASP A 109 -6.04 5.39 5.16
C ASP A 109 -5.37 6.01 6.38
N PRO A 110 -4.51 5.32 7.16
CA PRO A 110 -3.72 5.96 8.21
C PRO A 110 -2.83 7.11 7.74
N CYS A 111 -2.52 7.21 6.44
CA CYS A 111 -1.80 8.37 5.90
C CYS A 111 -2.61 9.66 6.04
N GLU A 112 -3.94 9.61 5.92
CA GLU A 112 -4.80 10.80 5.92
C GLU A 112 -4.88 11.48 7.30
N PRO A 113 -5.18 10.77 8.41
CA PRO A 113 -5.12 11.38 9.74
C PRO A 113 -3.72 11.94 10.05
N MET A 114 -2.64 11.26 9.64
CA MET A 114 -1.28 11.75 9.86
C MET A 114 -0.99 13.05 9.10
N ILE A 115 -1.50 13.19 7.88
CA ILE A 115 -1.45 14.44 7.11
C ILE A 115 -2.22 15.53 7.86
N ASN A 116 -3.44 15.24 8.31
CA ASN A 116 -4.29 16.20 9.02
C ASN A 116 -3.63 16.67 10.31
N TYR A 117 -3.06 15.76 11.11
CA TYR A 117 -2.34 16.11 12.34
C TYR A 117 -1.11 16.98 12.05
N LEU A 118 -0.35 16.69 10.99
CA LEU A 118 0.77 17.55 10.61
C LEU A 118 0.30 18.96 10.28
N GLN A 119 -0.78 19.10 9.51
CA GLN A 119 -1.32 20.39 9.08
C GLN A 119 -1.98 21.19 10.21
N GLU A 120 -2.66 20.50 11.14
CA GLU A 120 -3.34 21.11 12.28
C GLU A 120 -2.34 21.63 13.33
N TYR A 121 -1.35 20.81 13.68
CA TYR A 121 -0.49 21.09 14.83
C TYR A 121 0.82 21.81 14.48
N PHE A 122 1.26 21.79 13.21
CA PHE A 122 2.52 22.41 12.78
C PHE A 122 2.30 23.43 11.67
N HIS A 123 2.87 24.63 11.83
CA HIS A 123 2.91 25.62 10.76
C HIS A 123 4.04 25.26 9.77
N PRO A 124 3.89 25.44 8.45
CA PRO A 124 4.91 25.02 7.48
C PRO A 124 6.29 25.68 7.59
N THR A 125 6.41 26.75 8.37
CA THR A 125 7.61 27.63 8.39
C THR A 125 7.91 28.24 9.76
N GLN A 126 6.89 28.40 10.61
CA GLN A 126 7.02 29.10 11.88
C GLN A 126 6.91 28.10 13.03
N THR A 127 7.85 28.14 13.95
CA THR A 127 7.78 27.35 15.18
C THR A 127 7.22 28.22 16.30
N LYS A 128 6.01 27.92 16.79
CA LYS A 128 5.43 28.63 17.95
C LYS A 128 6.26 28.47 19.23
N ASP A 129 6.89 27.31 19.40
CA ASP A 129 7.79 26.94 20.50
C ASP A 129 8.94 26.12 19.90
N PRO A 130 10.20 26.27 20.35
CA PRO A 130 11.30 25.37 20.00
C PRO A 130 10.96 23.87 20.12
N LYS A 131 10.10 23.48 21.07
CA LYS A 131 9.63 22.10 21.25
C LYS A 131 8.71 21.60 20.13
N ASN A 132 8.07 22.51 19.40
CA ASN A 132 7.23 22.21 18.24
C ASN A 132 8.02 22.28 16.92
N SER A 133 9.35 22.42 17.00
CA SER A 133 10.21 22.33 15.82
C SER A 133 10.33 20.89 15.34
N LEU A 134 10.17 20.72 14.03
CA LEU A 134 10.40 19.46 13.33
C LEU A 134 11.86 19.30 12.87
N ALA A 135 12.75 20.25 13.17
CA ALA A 135 14.11 20.23 12.65
C ALA A 135 14.88 18.96 13.10
N ILE A 136 15.60 18.34 12.16
CA ILE A 136 16.48 17.21 12.40
C ILE A 136 17.91 17.71 12.23
N PRO A 137 18.67 17.96 13.32
CA PRO A 137 20.07 18.33 13.23
C PRO A 137 20.93 17.10 12.88
N GLY A 138 21.68 17.19 11.79
CA GLY A 138 22.59 16.11 11.37
C GLY A 138 23.61 15.73 12.44
N GLY A 139 23.98 14.44 12.51
CA GLY A 139 24.97 13.92 13.45
C GLY A 139 24.46 13.71 14.89
N LYS A 140 23.30 14.28 15.26
CA LYS A 140 22.69 14.03 16.57
C LYS A 140 21.98 12.66 16.56
N GLY A 141 22.39 11.76 17.45
CA GLY A 141 21.79 10.42 17.56
C GLY A 141 22.00 9.52 16.33
N GLY A 142 23.01 9.79 15.49
CA GLY A 142 23.27 9.03 14.26
C GLY A 142 22.47 9.47 13.04
N ALA A 143 21.72 10.58 13.12
CA ALA A 143 20.97 11.12 12.00
C ALA A 143 21.87 11.45 10.80
N ARG A 144 21.64 10.76 9.67
CA ARG A 144 22.33 10.99 8.39
C ARG A 144 21.71 12.13 7.57
N LEU A 145 20.53 12.60 7.98
CA LEU A 145 19.81 13.72 7.36
C LEU A 145 19.94 14.97 8.24
N SER A 146 20.01 16.13 7.60
CA SER A 146 20.01 17.43 8.27
C SER A 146 18.97 18.34 7.61
N HIS A 147 17.86 18.58 8.30
CA HIS A 147 16.73 19.39 7.82
C HIS A 147 16.37 20.47 8.85
N ASP A 148 16.12 21.68 8.37
CA ASP A 148 15.41 22.68 9.18
C ASP A 148 13.91 22.31 9.29
N HIS A 149 13.18 23.07 10.10
CA HIS A 149 11.75 22.81 10.34
C HIS A 149 10.93 22.83 9.05
N SER A 150 11.10 23.87 8.22
CA SER A 150 10.35 24.05 6.98
C SER A 150 10.59 22.91 6.00
N LYS A 151 11.85 22.53 5.81
CA LYS A 151 12.24 21.42 4.94
C LYS A 151 11.71 20.10 5.48
N GLN A 152 11.76 19.86 6.79
CA GLN A 152 11.22 18.64 7.38
C GLN A 152 9.70 18.57 7.23
N TYR A 153 8.98 19.66 7.49
CA TYR A 153 7.53 19.73 7.30
C TYR A 153 7.15 19.32 5.87
N VAL A 154 7.80 19.94 4.88
CA VAL A 154 7.58 19.69 3.46
C VAL A 154 7.99 18.26 3.07
N TYR A 155 9.05 17.71 3.65
CA TYR A 155 9.47 16.34 3.42
C TYR A 155 8.46 15.30 3.96
N VAL A 156 7.91 15.53 5.16
CA VAL A 156 6.94 14.61 5.78
C VAL A 156 5.62 14.61 5.01
N ILE A 157 5.07 15.78 4.68
CA ILE A 157 3.81 15.86 3.93
C ILE A 157 3.93 15.18 2.55
N GLN A 158 5.04 15.39 1.85
CA GLN A 158 5.32 14.73 0.56
C GLN A 158 5.47 13.23 0.70
N SER A 159 6.14 12.76 1.76
CA SER A 159 6.32 11.34 2.03
C SER A 159 4.99 10.64 2.32
N LEU A 160 4.17 11.20 3.21
CA LEU A 160 2.83 10.67 3.52
C LEU A 160 1.92 10.68 2.28
N THR A 161 1.98 11.73 1.47
CA THR A 161 1.23 11.82 0.22
C THR A 161 1.67 10.74 -0.78
N LEU A 162 2.98 10.55 -0.97
CA LEU A 162 3.51 9.51 -1.84
C LEU A 162 3.13 8.11 -1.33
N TRP A 163 3.24 7.87 -0.03
CA TRP A 163 2.87 6.61 0.61
C TRP A 163 1.39 6.28 0.40
N LYS A 164 0.50 7.26 0.58
CA LYS A 164 -0.93 7.13 0.29
C LYS A 164 -1.17 6.71 -1.15
N GLU A 165 -0.50 7.34 -2.12
CA GLU A 165 -0.65 7.00 -3.54
C GLU A 165 -0.08 5.61 -3.88
N ILE A 166 1.07 5.22 -3.31
CA ILE A 166 1.65 3.88 -3.50
C ILE A 166 0.71 2.80 -2.95
N LEU A 167 0.20 3.00 -1.74
CA LEU A 167 -0.68 2.04 -1.09
C LEU A 167 -2.04 1.94 -1.78
N HIS A 168 -2.50 3.03 -2.41
CA HIS A 168 -3.69 3.02 -3.25
C HIS A 168 -3.55 2.06 -4.45
N ASP A 169 -2.38 2.04 -5.09
CA ASP A 169 -2.08 1.19 -6.24
C ASP A 169 -1.37 -0.14 -5.88
N MET A 170 -1.36 -0.53 -4.60
CA MET A 170 -0.52 -1.63 -4.10
C MET A 170 -0.76 -2.97 -4.80
N PHE A 171 -2.02 -3.39 -4.99
CA PHE A 171 -2.29 -4.66 -5.67
C PHE A 171 -1.96 -4.63 -7.16
N HIS A 172 -2.08 -3.47 -7.81
CA HIS A 172 -1.64 -3.33 -9.19
C HIS A 172 -0.11 -3.42 -9.28
N LEU A 173 0.61 -2.73 -8.39
CA LEU A 173 2.06 -2.87 -8.24
C LEU A 173 2.45 -4.33 -7.99
N TRP A 174 1.73 -5.04 -7.10
CA TRP A 174 1.99 -6.45 -6.81
C TRP A 174 1.79 -7.36 -8.03
N SER A 175 0.73 -7.13 -8.81
CA SER A 175 0.48 -7.88 -10.04
C SER A 175 1.62 -7.68 -11.05
N LEU A 176 2.00 -6.42 -11.30
CA LEU A 176 3.10 -6.11 -12.22
C LEU A 176 4.44 -6.61 -11.70
N ALA A 177 4.65 -6.64 -10.39
CA ALA A 177 5.84 -7.19 -9.78
C ALA A 177 5.96 -8.68 -10.01
N ALA A 178 4.86 -9.43 -9.90
CA ALA A 178 4.85 -10.84 -10.22
C ALA A 178 5.18 -11.06 -11.71
N GLU A 179 4.64 -10.26 -12.61
CA GLU A 179 4.95 -10.33 -14.04
C GLU A 179 6.41 -9.98 -14.36
N ASP A 180 6.98 -8.97 -13.71
CA ASP A 180 8.39 -8.60 -13.88
C ASP A 180 9.32 -9.70 -13.33
N LEU A 181 9.05 -10.21 -12.12
CA LEU A 181 9.89 -11.21 -11.45
C LEU A 181 9.84 -12.56 -12.14
N LEU A 182 8.67 -12.95 -12.65
CA LEU A 182 8.42 -14.26 -13.25
C LEU A 182 8.38 -14.21 -14.77
N SER A 183 8.98 -13.17 -15.37
CA SER A 183 9.09 -13.07 -16.82
C SER A 183 9.85 -14.25 -17.41
N ASP A 184 9.33 -14.79 -18.52
CA ASP A 184 10.00 -15.78 -19.35
C ASP A 184 11.11 -15.19 -20.22
N SER A 185 11.00 -13.91 -20.55
CA SER A 185 11.93 -13.18 -21.42
C SER A 185 13.05 -12.47 -20.68
N ILE A 186 12.85 -12.12 -19.40
CA ILE A 186 13.80 -11.35 -18.59
C ILE A 186 14.12 -12.15 -17.33
N SER A 187 15.30 -12.77 -17.31
CA SER A 187 15.80 -13.48 -16.13
C SER A 187 16.49 -12.54 -15.15
N TYR A 188 16.67 -13.00 -13.90
CA TYR A 188 17.57 -12.35 -12.96
C TYR A 188 19.03 -12.74 -13.25
N HIS A 189 19.97 -11.95 -12.75
CA HIS A 189 21.38 -12.34 -12.60
C HIS A 189 21.81 -12.20 -11.14
N LEU A 190 22.75 -13.04 -10.71
CA LEU A 190 23.32 -12.94 -9.36
C LEU A 190 24.39 -11.86 -9.34
N GLN A 191 24.27 -10.92 -8.42
CA GLN A 191 25.21 -9.81 -8.27
C GLN A 191 25.44 -9.52 -6.78
N ASP A 192 26.70 -9.29 -6.40
CA ASP A 192 27.01 -8.80 -5.06
C ASP A 192 26.62 -7.32 -4.98
N THR A 193 25.67 -7.00 -4.10
CA THR A 193 25.12 -5.66 -3.95
C THR A 193 25.71 -4.88 -2.78
N SER A 194 26.93 -5.23 -2.32
CA SER A 194 27.52 -4.71 -1.06
C SER A 194 26.69 -5.01 0.20
N GLN A 195 25.62 -5.78 0.06
CA GLN A 195 24.76 -6.32 1.11
C GLN A 195 24.64 -7.85 0.99
N GLY A 196 25.55 -8.47 0.22
CA GLY A 196 25.53 -9.88 -0.13
C GLY A 196 25.08 -10.12 -1.57
N LEU A 197 25.07 -11.40 -1.94
CA LEU A 197 24.68 -11.86 -3.27
C LEU A 197 23.16 -11.80 -3.43
N ASN A 198 22.69 -11.02 -4.40
CA ASN A 198 21.28 -10.80 -4.65
C ASN A 198 20.88 -11.18 -6.08
N ARG A 199 19.63 -11.63 -6.25
CA ARG A 199 18.97 -11.76 -7.56
C ARG A 199 18.59 -10.36 -8.03
N VAL A 200 19.37 -9.80 -8.95
CA VAL A 200 19.08 -8.52 -9.59
C VAL A 200 18.29 -8.77 -10.87
N GLN A 201 17.15 -8.13 -11.03
CA GLN A 201 16.27 -8.33 -12.19
C GLN A 201 15.61 -7.02 -12.62
N PRO A 202 15.65 -6.67 -13.91
CA PRO A 202 14.91 -5.53 -14.44
C PRO A 202 13.41 -5.62 -14.14
N SER A 203 12.77 -4.47 -13.93
CA SER A 203 11.39 -4.40 -13.42
C SER A 203 10.58 -3.35 -14.16
N SER A 204 10.54 -3.47 -15.48
CA SER A 204 10.09 -2.39 -16.38
C SER A 204 8.62 -1.99 -16.17
N LYS A 205 7.73 -2.95 -15.90
CA LYS A 205 6.30 -2.67 -15.76
C LYS A 205 6.04 -1.94 -14.46
N THR A 206 6.58 -2.46 -13.37
CA THR A 206 6.43 -1.87 -12.03
C THR A 206 7.11 -0.50 -11.94
N PHE A 207 8.28 -0.35 -12.57
CA PHE A 207 9.00 0.91 -12.66
C PHE A 207 8.16 2.01 -13.34
N ARG A 208 7.50 1.69 -14.47
CA ARG A 208 6.62 2.63 -15.18
C ARG A 208 5.41 3.05 -14.35
N LEU A 209 4.77 2.10 -13.66
CA LEU A 209 3.65 2.41 -12.76
C LEU A 209 4.11 3.31 -11.61
N MET A 210 5.24 3.00 -10.99
CA MET A 210 5.81 3.82 -9.91
C MET A 210 6.15 5.25 -10.37
N HIS A 211 6.64 5.43 -11.61
CA HIS A 211 6.83 6.77 -12.16
C HIS A 211 5.51 7.55 -12.31
N THR A 212 4.43 6.86 -12.70
CA THR A 212 3.09 7.46 -12.79
C THR A 212 2.58 7.88 -11.41
N ILE A 213 2.71 7.00 -10.41
CA ILE A 213 2.33 7.26 -9.01
C ILE A 213 3.13 8.44 -8.44
N LEU A 214 4.45 8.45 -8.63
CA LEU A 214 5.32 9.54 -8.19
C LEU A 214 4.91 10.87 -8.84
N HIS A 215 4.62 10.86 -10.13
CA HIS A 215 4.17 12.07 -10.84
C HIS A 215 2.80 12.56 -10.33
N LYS A 216 1.87 11.65 -10.01
CA LYS A 216 0.58 11.98 -9.38
C LYS A 216 0.78 12.63 -8.01
N ALA A 217 1.64 12.04 -7.16
CA ALA A 217 1.99 12.59 -5.85
C ALA A 217 2.68 13.96 -5.96
N LYS A 218 3.56 14.16 -6.95
CA LYS A 218 4.21 15.46 -7.21
C LYS A 218 3.21 16.54 -7.61
N LYS A 219 2.15 16.17 -8.34
CA LYS A 219 1.09 17.11 -8.75
C LYS A 219 0.14 17.50 -7.62
N SER A 220 0.00 16.67 -6.59
CA SER A 220 -0.89 16.95 -5.45
C SER A 220 -0.25 17.84 -4.38
N VAL A 221 1.02 18.23 -4.54
CA VAL A 221 1.76 19.08 -3.60
C VAL A 221 2.34 20.30 -4.32
N SER A 222 2.58 21.39 -3.58
CA SER A 222 3.05 22.67 -4.15
C SER A 222 4.52 22.67 -4.59
N SER A 223 5.35 21.82 -3.98
CA SER A 223 6.77 21.68 -4.28
C SER A 223 7.21 20.23 -4.01
N TRP A 224 8.40 19.85 -4.48
CA TRP A 224 8.97 18.51 -4.28
C TRP A 224 10.43 18.61 -3.79
N VAL A 225 10.68 18.15 -2.56
CA VAL A 225 12.02 18.07 -1.94
C VAL A 225 12.51 16.64 -1.78
N GLY A 226 11.61 15.65 -1.88
CA GLY A 226 11.97 14.23 -1.84
C GLY A 226 12.79 13.78 -3.05
N SER A 227 13.34 12.56 -3.00
CA SER A 227 13.99 11.96 -4.16
C SER A 227 13.00 11.80 -5.30
N SER A 228 13.39 12.19 -6.52
CA SER A 228 12.65 11.85 -7.75
C SER A 228 13.22 10.59 -8.44
N VAL A 229 14.29 10.02 -7.89
CA VAL A 229 14.97 8.84 -8.44
C VAL A 229 14.31 7.59 -7.85
N ILE A 230 13.85 6.72 -8.73
CA ILE A 230 13.33 5.39 -8.37
C ILE A 230 14.43 4.39 -8.71
N HIS A 231 14.88 3.63 -7.71
CA HIS A 231 15.81 2.51 -7.90
C HIS A 231 15.01 1.21 -7.91
N MET A 232 15.18 0.41 -8.96
CA MET A 232 14.53 -0.88 -9.12
C MET A 232 15.33 -1.70 -10.13
N GLY A 233 15.52 -3.00 -9.88
CA GLY A 233 16.35 -3.84 -10.75
C GLY A 233 17.81 -3.42 -10.79
N SER A 234 18.36 -2.93 -9.69
CA SER A 234 19.70 -2.32 -9.61
C SER A 234 20.45 -2.75 -8.35
N HIS A 235 21.72 -2.36 -8.24
CA HIS A 235 22.54 -2.60 -7.05
C HIS A 235 21.87 -2.17 -5.73
N SER A 236 21.18 -1.03 -5.73
CA SER A 236 20.55 -0.49 -4.51
C SER A 236 19.20 -1.11 -4.18
N VAL A 237 18.48 -1.60 -5.20
CA VAL A 237 17.18 -2.26 -5.07
C VAL A 237 17.14 -3.40 -6.09
N PRO A 238 17.53 -4.62 -5.69
CA PRO A 238 17.80 -5.71 -6.62
C PRO A 238 16.63 -6.08 -7.53
N ASN A 239 15.41 -6.03 -7.04
CA ASN A 239 14.22 -6.43 -7.79
C ASN A 239 12.95 -5.81 -7.20
N THR A 240 11.82 -5.98 -7.88
CA THR A 240 10.54 -5.40 -7.48
C THR A 240 10.03 -5.88 -6.13
N LEU A 241 10.29 -7.13 -5.75
CA LEU A 241 9.79 -7.68 -4.49
C LEU A 241 10.34 -6.85 -3.31
N LEU A 242 11.66 -6.61 -3.32
CA LEU A 242 12.33 -5.79 -2.31
C LEU A 242 11.94 -4.32 -2.37
N PHE A 243 11.48 -3.83 -3.53
CA PHE A 243 10.96 -2.47 -3.64
C PHE A 243 9.60 -2.35 -2.95
N ILE A 244 8.65 -3.23 -3.29
CA ILE A 244 7.27 -3.19 -2.79
C ILE A 244 7.22 -3.47 -1.29
N ASP A 245 8.04 -4.42 -0.80
CA ASP A 245 8.06 -4.81 0.61
C ASP A 245 8.38 -3.64 1.56
N LYS A 246 9.07 -2.60 1.10
CA LYS A 246 9.30 -1.38 1.90
C LYS A 246 8.00 -0.69 2.29
N TYR A 247 7.03 -0.72 1.38
CA TYR A 247 5.77 -0.01 1.54
C TYR A 247 4.73 -0.84 2.28
N THR A 248 4.88 -2.16 2.34
CA THR A 248 4.05 -3.03 3.21
C THR A 248 4.29 -2.73 4.69
N GLN A 249 5.42 -2.12 5.05
CA GLN A 249 5.72 -1.75 6.44
C GLN A 249 5.02 -0.46 6.92
N ILE A 250 4.44 0.33 6.02
CA ILE A 250 3.89 1.65 6.39
C ILE A 250 2.78 1.53 7.43
N TYR A 251 1.88 0.55 7.31
CA TYR A 251 0.79 0.39 8.26
C TYR A 251 1.29 0.02 9.66
N HIS A 252 2.37 -0.77 9.77
CA HIS A 252 2.99 -1.08 11.06
C HIS A 252 3.51 0.17 11.79
N ILE A 253 3.84 1.23 11.04
CA ILE A 253 4.29 2.50 11.59
C ILE A 253 3.09 3.39 11.91
N LEU A 254 2.21 3.62 10.93
CA LEU A 254 1.18 4.65 11.04
C LEU A 254 -0.03 4.22 11.86
N LEU A 255 -0.47 2.96 11.74
CA LEU A 255 -1.70 2.51 12.39
C LEU A 255 -1.63 2.59 13.91
N PRO A 256 -0.55 2.13 14.60
CA PRO A 256 -0.44 2.28 16.05
C PRO A 256 -0.45 3.74 16.51
N ILE A 257 0.16 4.64 15.72
CA ILE A 257 0.17 6.07 16.02
C ILE A 257 -1.25 6.64 15.91
N CYS A 258 -1.93 6.40 14.79
CA CYS A 258 -3.30 6.84 14.58
C CYS A 258 -4.24 6.34 15.69
N ASN A 259 -4.15 5.06 16.04
CA ASN A 259 -4.95 4.47 17.11
C ASN A 259 -4.64 5.07 18.48
N THR A 260 -3.38 5.40 18.75
CA THR A 260 -3.01 6.05 20.01
C THR A 260 -3.57 7.47 20.07
N LEU A 261 -3.39 8.24 18.99
CA LEU A 261 -3.84 9.63 18.92
C LEU A 261 -5.38 9.75 18.96
N SER A 262 -6.11 8.84 18.31
CA SER A 262 -7.57 8.84 18.31
C SER A 262 -8.17 8.59 19.69
N GLN A 263 -7.44 7.93 20.59
CA GLN A 263 -7.89 7.66 21.95
C GLN A 263 -7.55 8.79 22.93
N ILE A 264 -6.67 9.73 22.57
CA ILE A 264 -6.30 10.85 23.45
C ILE A 264 -7.53 11.60 23.98
N PRO A 265 -8.53 12.00 23.17
CA PRO A 265 -9.72 12.69 23.68
C PRO A 265 -10.44 11.93 24.82
N ASN A 266 -10.46 10.59 24.77
CA ASN A 266 -11.09 9.75 25.79
C ASN A 266 -10.30 9.75 27.11
N PHE A 267 -8.99 9.97 27.07
CA PHE A 267 -8.12 10.09 28.25
C PHE A 267 -7.98 11.54 28.75
N VAL A 268 -8.19 12.53 27.87
CA VAL A 268 -7.98 13.96 28.18
C VAL A 268 -9.25 14.64 28.73
N GLN A 269 -10.33 13.89 28.96
CA GLN A 269 -11.24 14.24 30.06
C GLN A 269 -10.55 14.21 31.44
N GLY A 270 -9.27 13.80 31.52
CA GLY A 270 -8.43 13.81 32.72
C GLY A 270 -7.23 14.79 32.75
N ILE A 271 -6.35 14.87 31.74
CA ILE A 271 -5.11 15.71 31.77
C ILE A 271 -4.57 15.99 30.35
N LEU A 272 -4.07 17.21 30.12
CA LEU A 272 -3.58 17.85 28.87
C LEU A 272 -2.94 16.98 27.75
N VAL A 273 -3.44 17.20 26.52
CA VAL A 273 -3.00 16.68 25.20
C VAL A 273 -1.52 16.90 24.86
N SER A 274 -0.84 17.89 25.45
CA SER A 274 0.46 18.37 24.93
C SER A 274 1.66 17.45 25.17
N MET A 275 1.61 16.50 26.11
CA MET A 275 2.76 15.64 26.43
C MET A 275 2.91 14.43 25.49
N VAL A 276 1.80 13.89 24.95
CA VAL A 276 1.83 12.63 24.19
C VAL A 276 2.38 12.83 22.77
N LEU A 277 2.10 13.98 22.15
CA LEU A 277 2.62 14.30 20.82
C LEU A 277 4.15 14.36 20.79
N SER A 278 4.82 14.69 21.89
CA SER A 278 6.29 14.73 21.95
C SER A 278 6.94 13.34 21.94
N ILE A 279 6.22 12.29 22.34
CA ILE A 279 6.77 10.92 22.47
C ILE A 279 6.67 10.14 21.16
N GLY A 280 5.59 10.34 20.38
CA GLY A 280 5.43 9.68 19.07
C GLY A 280 6.50 10.07 18.04
N TRP A 281 6.97 11.32 18.08
CA TRP A 281 8.03 11.81 17.17
C TRP A 281 9.42 11.25 17.46
N LEU A 282 9.70 10.83 18.70
CA LEU A 282 10.99 10.24 19.08
C LEU A 282 11.16 8.82 18.50
N VAL A 283 10.06 8.08 18.33
CA VAL A 283 10.07 6.74 17.73
C VAL A 283 10.36 6.79 16.21
N TRP A 284 9.90 7.84 15.52
CA TRP A 284 10.16 8.07 14.09
C TRP A 284 11.66 8.14 13.76
N THR A 285 12.46 8.76 14.63
CA THR A 285 13.90 8.96 14.37
C THR A 285 14.73 7.67 14.37
N ARG A 286 14.20 6.56 14.90
CA ARG A 286 14.91 5.26 14.91
C ARG A 286 14.55 4.33 13.75
N ALA A 287 13.43 4.56 13.06
CA ALA A 287 12.96 3.67 11.99
C ALA A 287 13.57 3.98 10.60
N GLN A 288 14.36 5.06 10.47
CA GLN A 288 15.02 5.46 9.22
C GLN A 288 16.56 5.32 9.28
N ALA A 289 17.08 4.56 10.24
CA ALA A 289 18.50 4.21 10.34
C ALA A 289 18.77 2.80 9.80
#